data_AF-A0A938F9U3-F1
#
_entry.id   AF-A0A938F9U3-F1
#
_cell.length_a   1.000
_cell.length_b   1.000
_cell.length_c   1.000
_cell.angle_alpha   90.00
_cell.angle_beta   90.00
_cell.angle_gamma   90.00
#
_symmetry.space_group_name_H-M   'P 1'
#
loop_
_entity.id
_entity.type
_entity.pdbx_description
1 polymer ?
#
loop_
_entity_poly.entity_id
_entity_poly.type
_entity_poly.pdbx_seq_one_letter_code
_entity_poly.pdbx_strand_id
1 'polypeptide(L)'
;MWSKRAYVDFALKKRATIAGIYRGLNTTSDACDADPYLRRAAKFHGELTARDCPMCRKDKVTELQYVFGDQLGQYSGRIKTHDELDEMQSEYGEFRVYVVEVCLGCGWNHLTASYLLGDGVERKPPRKVKTR
;
A
#
# COMPACT_ATOMS: atom_id res chain seq x y z
N MET A 1 16.40 0.14 4.65
CA MET A 1 15.31 0.85 5.37
C MET A 1 15.64 1.13 6.83
N TRP A 2 15.56 2.39 7.24
CA TRP A 2 15.51 2.80 8.64
C TRP A 2 14.30 2.20 9.36
N SER A 3 14.27 2.33 10.68
CA SER A 3 13.15 1.89 11.51
C SER A 3 11.85 2.52 11.03
N LYS A 4 10.88 1.68 10.62
CA LYS A 4 9.50 2.09 10.29
C LYS A 4 8.84 2.66 11.54
N ARG A 5 8.61 3.98 11.58
CA ARG A 5 8.01 4.68 12.74
C ARG A 5 6.49 4.61 12.69
N ALA A 6 5.83 4.73 13.84
CA ALA A 6 4.36 4.74 13.96
C ALA A 6 3.65 3.64 13.14
N TYR A 7 4.20 2.42 13.21
CA TYR A 7 3.72 1.28 12.44
C TYR A 7 2.35 0.81 12.94
N VAL A 8 1.40 0.70 12.03
CA VAL A 8 0.06 0.19 12.28
C VAL A 8 -0.17 -1.03 11.39
N ASP A 9 -0.45 -2.17 12.02
CA ASP A 9 -0.83 -3.41 11.34
C ASP A 9 -2.36 -3.53 11.27
N PHE A 10 -2.89 -3.72 10.07
CA PHE A 10 -4.31 -3.88 9.81
C PHE A 10 -4.75 -5.36 9.71
N ALA A 11 -3.90 -6.31 10.13
CA ALA A 11 -4.19 -7.74 10.11
C ALA A 11 -5.46 -8.12 10.90
N LEU A 12 -5.76 -7.46 12.03
CA LEU A 12 -6.99 -7.71 12.77
C LEU A 12 -8.23 -7.28 11.98
N LYS A 13 -8.18 -6.11 11.33
CA LYS A 13 -9.24 -5.64 10.44
C LYS A 13 -9.44 -6.60 9.27
N LYS A 14 -8.34 -7.08 8.66
CA LYS A 14 -8.36 -8.09 7.59
C LYS A 14 -9.07 -9.37 8.04
N ARG A 15 -8.68 -9.92 9.20
CA ARG A 15 -9.29 -11.14 9.75
C ARG A 15 -10.78 -10.95 10.04
N ALA A 16 -11.17 -9.79 10.58
CA ALA A 16 -12.57 -9.47 10.84
C ALA A 16 -13.39 -9.41 9.54
N THR A 17 -12.88 -8.75 8.50
CA THR A 17 -13.52 -8.71 7.17
C THR A 17 -13.73 -10.11 6.60
N ILE A 18 -12.67 -10.94 6.62
CA ILE A 18 -12.74 -12.32 6.13
C ILE A 18 -13.76 -13.15 6.93
N ALA A 19 -13.74 -13.06 8.27
CA ALA A 19 -14.68 -13.75 9.12
C ALA A 19 -16.14 -13.29 8.91
N GLY A 20 -16.35 -11.99 8.65
CA GLY A 20 -17.66 -11.43 8.34
C GLY A 20 -18.26 -12.02 7.06
N ILE A 21 -17.44 -12.14 6.01
CA ILE A 21 -17.85 -12.77 4.75
C ILE A 21 -18.21 -14.25 4.97
N TYR A 22 -17.37 -15.01 5.67
CA TYR A 22 -17.65 -16.43 5.94
C TYR A 22 -18.89 -16.65 6.81
N ARG A 23 -19.28 -15.66 7.61
CA ARG A 23 -20.53 -15.66 8.40
C ARG A 23 -21.75 -15.15 7.62
N GLY A 24 -21.59 -14.78 6.35
CA GLY A 24 -22.66 -14.22 5.52
C GLY A 24 -23.07 -12.78 5.90
N LEU A 25 -22.26 -12.08 6.71
CA LEU A 25 -22.54 -10.71 7.13
C LEU A 25 -22.15 -9.68 6.06
N ASN A 26 -21.22 -10.05 5.17
CA ASN A 26 -20.77 -9.26 4.02
C ASN A 26 -20.76 -10.16 2.78
N THR A 27 -20.93 -9.60 1.59
CA THR A 27 -20.80 -10.38 0.37
C THR A 27 -19.34 -10.47 -0.07
N THR A 28 -18.99 -11.52 -0.81
CA THR A 28 -17.67 -11.61 -1.44
C THR A 28 -17.45 -10.46 -2.43
N SER A 29 -18.51 -9.96 -3.06
CA SER A 29 -18.46 -8.83 -3.99
C SER A 29 -18.04 -7.54 -3.30
N ASP A 30 -18.49 -7.30 -2.06
CA ASP A 30 -18.11 -6.11 -1.28
C ASP A 30 -16.63 -6.08 -0.91
N ALA A 31 -15.98 -7.25 -0.86
CA ALA A 31 -14.56 -7.35 -0.52
C ALA A 31 -13.66 -7.59 -1.73
N CYS A 32 -14.24 -8.02 -2.84
CA CYS A 32 -13.60 -8.25 -4.13
C CYS A 32 -13.92 -7.12 -5.12
N ASP A 33 -13.90 -5.89 -4.64
CA ASP A 33 -14.35 -4.68 -5.33
C ASP A 33 -13.19 -3.79 -5.81
N ALA A 34 -11.96 -4.32 -5.88
CA ALA A 34 -10.79 -3.52 -6.25
C ALA A 34 -11.00 -2.80 -7.58
N ASP A 35 -10.96 -1.46 -7.52
CA ASP A 35 -11.14 -0.59 -8.68
C ASP A 35 -10.19 -0.99 -9.83
N PRO A 36 -10.62 -0.93 -11.10
CA PRO A 36 -9.78 -1.26 -12.24
C PRO A 36 -8.42 -0.54 -12.25
N TYR A 37 -8.35 0.70 -11.75
CA TYR A 37 -7.10 1.45 -11.60
C TYR A 37 -6.18 0.82 -10.54
N LEU A 38 -6.73 0.42 -9.39
CA LEU A 38 -5.95 -0.24 -8.33
C LEU A 38 -5.39 -1.59 -8.81
N ARG A 39 -6.19 -2.37 -9.55
CA ARG A 39 -5.72 -3.63 -10.16
C ARG A 39 -4.65 -3.39 -11.20
N ARG A 40 -4.78 -2.33 -12.00
CA ARG A 40 -3.77 -1.95 -13.00
C ARG A 40 -2.47 -1.50 -12.32
N ALA A 41 -2.57 -0.69 -11.28
CA ALA A 41 -1.45 -0.31 -10.44
C ALA A 41 -0.72 -1.53 -9.89
N ALA A 42 -1.46 -2.49 -9.30
CA ALA A 42 -0.90 -3.73 -8.77
C ALA A 42 -0.16 -4.52 -9.85
N LYS A 43 -0.73 -4.60 -11.05
CA LYS A 43 -0.11 -5.32 -12.18
C LYS A 43 1.22 -4.73 -12.63
N PHE A 44 1.37 -3.40 -12.64
CA PHE A 44 2.53 -2.73 -13.23
C PHE A 44 3.54 -2.18 -12.22
N HIS A 45 3.11 -1.91 -10.99
CA HIS A 45 3.92 -1.27 -9.95
C HIS A 45 3.92 -2.04 -8.63
N GLY A 46 3.13 -3.12 -8.54
CA GLY A 46 3.04 -3.91 -7.32
C GLY A 46 4.10 -5.01 -7.24
N GLU A 47 4.38 -5.44 -6.02
CA GLU A 47 5.31 -6.51 -5.71
C GLU A 47 4.54 -7.81 -5.39
N LEU A 48 4.88 -8.89 -6.09
CA LEU A 48 4.21 -10.17 -5.89
C LEU A 48 4.64 -10.80 -4.56
N THR A 49 3.68 -11.16 -3.71
CA THR A 49 3.97 -11.82 -2.44
C THR A 49 3.86 -13.34 -2.54
N ALA A 50 4.37 -14.07 -1.54
CA ALA A 50 4.20 -15.52 -1.44
C ALA A 50 2.81 -15.94 -0.89
N ARG A 51 1.98 -14.99 -0.45
CA ARG A 51 0.72 -15.24 0.26
C ARG A 51 -0.43 -15.47 -0.73
N ASP A 52 -1.22 -16.52 -0.50
CA ASP A 52 -2.42 -16.79 -1.29
C ASP A 52 -3.52 -15.78 -1.00
N CYS A 53 -4.32 -15.47 -2.02
CA CYS A 53 -5.52 -14.68 -1.85
C CYS A 53 -6.49 -15.38 -0.88
N PRO A 54 -6.95 -14.71 0.19
CA PRO A 54 -7.85 -15.33 1.16
C PRO A 54 -9.23 -15.65 0.56
N MET A 55 -9.59 -14.99 -0.54
CA MET A 55 -10.88 -15.14 -1.21
C MET A 55 -10.86 -16.26 -2.24
N CYS A 56 -10.04 -16.13 -3.30
CA CYS A 56 -10.05 -17.12 -4.39
C CYS A 56 -9.11 -18.31 -4.15
N ARG A 57 -8.05 -18.15 -3.33
CA ARG A 57 -6.98 -19.13 -3.11
C ARG A 57 -6.30 -19.67 -4.38
N LYS A 58 -6.51 -19.01 -5.53
CA LYS A 58 -5.94 -19.38 -6.84
C LYS A 58 -4.71 -18.54 -7.17
N ASP A 59 -4.77 -17.25 -6.87
CA ASP A 59 -3.72 -16.28 -7.15
C ASP A 59 -3.03 -15.83 -5.87
N LYS A 60 -1.77 -15.42 -5.99
CA LYS A 60 -1.06 -14.71 -4.93
C LYS A 60 -1.52 -13.26 -4.86
N VAL A 61 -1.42 -12.65 -3.68
CA VAL A 61 -1.68 -11.21 -3.53
C VAL A 61 -0.43 -10.40 -3.90
N THR A 62 -0.67 -9.25 -4.51
CA THR A 62 0.34 -8.26 -4.88
C THR A 62 0.25 -7.07 -3.95
N GLU A 63 1.38 -6.58 -3.45
CA GLU A 63 1.45 -5.41 -2.57
C GLU A 63 1.79 -4.14 -3.34
N LEU A 64 1.11 -3.06 -3.00
CA LEU A 64 1.36 -1.71 -3.46
C LEU A 64 1.69 -0.81 -2.29
N GLN A 65 2.61 0.12 -2.49
CA GLN A 65 3.04 1.05 -1.45
C GLN A 65 2.75 2.47 -1.90
N TYR A 66 1.70 3.06 -1.35
CA TYR A 66 1.33 4.45 -1.61
C TYR A 66 2.01 5.38 -0.61
N VAL A 67 2.64 6.44 -1.11
CA VAL A 67 3.31 7.45 -0.28
C VAL A 67 2.49 8.72 -0.16
N PHE A 68 2.35 9.26 1.04
CA PHE A 68 1.65 10.51 1.31
C PHE A 68 2.43 11.37 2.30
N GLY A 69 2.47 12.67 2.08
CA GLY A 69 3.11 13.60 3.02
C GLY A 69 3.24 14.98 2.41
N ASP A 70 3.16 16.01 3.25
CA ASP A 70 3.17 17.41 2.79
C ASP A 70 4.49 17.78 2.13
N GLN A 71 5.59 17.19 2.59
CA GLN A 71 6.94 17.39 2.04
C GLN A 71 7.17 16.71 0.69
N LEU A 72 6.32 15.77 0.30
CA LEU A 72 6.39 15.12 -1.02
C LEU A 72 5.88 16.06 -2.12
N GLY A 73 5.04 17.06 -1.78
CA GLY A 73 4.36 17.90 -2.75
C GLY A 73 3.61 17.06 -3.81
N GLN A 74 3.95 17.27 -5.08
CA GLN A 74 3.38 16.55 -6.23
C GLN A 74 3.68 15.03 -6.28
N TYR A 75 4.57 14.53 -5.42
CA TYR A 75 4.87 13.10 -5.30
C TYR A 75 3.96 12.40 -4.29
N SER A 76 3.16 13.15 -3.53
CA SER A 76 2.12 12.60 -2.64
C SER A 76 1.05 11.87 -3.45
N GLY A 77 0.58 10.73 -2.94
CA GLY A 77 -0.38 9.84 -3.58
C GLY A 77 0.20 8.90 -4.64
N ARG A 78 1.52 8.89 -4.86
CA ARG A 78 2.17 8.01 -5.85
C ARG A 78 2.51 6.64 -5.25
N ILE A 79 2.71 5.67 -6.14
CA ILE A 79 3.17 4.33 -5.78
C ILE A 79 4.69 4.30 -5.88
N LYS A 80 5.33 3.63 -4.91
CA LYS A 80 6.79 3.48 -4.82
C LYS A 80 7.19 2.04 -4.54
N THR A 81 8.34 1.63 -5.07
CA THR A 81 8.95 0.33 -4.73
C THR A 81 9.70 0.41 -3.40
N HIS A 82 10.05 -0.74 -2.81
CA HIS A 82 10.88 -0.74 -1.59
C HIS A 82 12.21 0.00 -1.76
N ASP A 83 12.86 -0.16 -2.92
CA ASP A 83 14.12 0.52 -3.24
C ASP A 83 13.93 2.05 -3.30
N GLU A 84 12.87 2.52 -3.96
CA GLU A 84 12.57 3.96 -4.01
C GLU A 84 12.26 4.52 -2.62
N LEU A 85 11.54 3.77 -1.77
CA LEU A 85 11.27 4.19 -0.39
C LEU A 85 12.56 4.30 0.43
N ASP A 86 13.52 3.43 0.16
CA ASP A 86 14.82 3.43 0.82
C ASP A 86 15.68 4.64 0.44
N GLU A 87 15.59 5.10 -0.79
CA GLU A 87 16.19 6.37 -1.21
C GLU A 87 15.45 7.56 -0.58
N MET A 88 14.11 7.56 -0.67
CA MET A 88 13.26 8.66 -0.21
C MET A 88 13.36 8.94 1.30
N GLN A 89 13.67 7.94 2.13
CA GLN A 89 13.79 8.14 3.58
C GLN A 89 14.92 9.12 3.97
N SER A 90 15.91 9.32 3.10
CA SER A 90 17.00 10.29 3.31
C SER A 90 16.75 11.63 2.61
N GLU A 91 15.85 11.66 1.62
CA GLU A 91 15.52 12.86 0.87
C GLU A 91 14.43 13.71 1.53
N TYR A 92 13.48 13.06 2.20
CA TYR A 92 12.30 13.70 2.80
C TYR A 92 12.31 13.54 4.33
N GLY A 93 11.85 14.58 5.02
CA GLY A 93 11.78 14.62 6.48
C GLY A 93 10.74 13.68 7.06
N GLU A 94 9.52 13.70 6.52
CA GLU A 94 8.49 12.77 6.94
C GLU A 94 7.47 12.51 5.83
N PHE A 95 7.15 11.23 5.65
CA PHE A 95 6.02 10.79 4.83
C PHE A 95 5.48 9.46 5.33
N ARG A 96 4.19 9.23 5.10
CA ARG A 96 3.47 8.01 5.43
C ARG A 96 3.37 7.09 4.22
N VAL A 97 3.64 5.82 4.45
CA VAL A 97 3.47 4.74 3.49
C VAL A 97 2.24 3.94 3.88
N TYR A 98 1.37 3.65 2.91
CA TYR A 98 0.24 2.73 3.04
C TYR A 98 0.48 1.52 2.13
N VAL A 99 0.55 0.35 2.75
CA VAL A 99 0.75 -0.92 2.05
C VAL A 99 -0.61 -1.56 1.80
N VAL A 100 -1.02 -1.63 0.54
CA VAL A 100 -2.28 -2.23 0.10
C VAL A 100 -1.99 -3.54 -0.59
N GLU A 101 -2.63 -4.63 -0.17
CA GLU A 101 -2.60 -5.88 -0.92
C GLU A 101 -3.78 -5.95 -1.90
N VAL A 102 -3.56 -6.51 -3.08
CA VAL A 102 -4.54 -6.63 -4.16
C VAL A 102 -4.40 -8.00 -4.82
N CYS A 103 -5.51 -8.69 -5.06
CA CYS A 103 -5.54 -9.90 -5.90
C CYS A 103 -5.93 -9.54 -7.32
N LEU A 104 -5.05 -9.84 -8.28
CA LEU A 104 -5.30 -9.58 -9.70
C LEU A 104 -6.39 -10.48 -10.30
N GLY A 105 -6.68 -11.64 -9.72
CA GLY A 105 -7.72 -12.55 -10.20
C GLY A 105 -9.12 -12.14 -9.78
N CYS A 106 -9.40 -12.18 -8.48
CA CYS A 106 -10.75 -11.94 -7.95
C CYS A 106 -11.06 -10.49 -7.59
N GLY A 107 -10.06 -9.60 -7.51
CA GLY A 107 -10.29 -8.20 -7.11
C GLY A 107 -10.35 -7.97 -5.60
N TRP A 108 -9.92 -8.93 -4.77
CA TRP A 108 -9.69 -8.68 -3.34
C TRP A 108 -8.72 -7.52 -3.15
N ASN A 109 -9.04 -6.59 -2.25
CA ASN A 109 -8.07 -5.60 -1.78
C ASN A 109 -8.20 -5.36 -0.27
N HIS A 110 -7.08 -5.07 0.39
CA HIS A 110 -7.10 -4.68 1.80
C HIS A 110 -5.85 -3.86 2.17
N LEU A 111 -6.00 -2.85 3.03
CA LEU A 111 -4.88 -2.16 3.62
C LEU A 111 -4.19 -3.10 4.62
N THR A 112 -2.90 -3.41 4.43
CA THR A 112 -2.15 -4.35 5.27
C THR A 112 -1.40 -3.63 6.38
N ALA A 113 -0.71 -2.55 6.06
CA ALA A 113 0.08 -1.79 7.02
C ALA A 113 0.13 -0.31 6.68
N SER A 114 0.39 0.53 7.67
CA SER A 114 0.84 1.90 7.44
C SER A 114 1.98 2.26 8.38
N TYR A 115 2.92 3.08 7.92
CA TYR A 115 4.06 3.52 8.73
C TYR A 115 4.63 4.83 8.21
N LEU A 116 5.41 5.50 9.06
CA LEU A 116 6.15 6.71 8.73
C LEU A 116 7.60 6.35 8.35
N LEU A 117 8.09 7.01 7.32
CA LEU A 117 9.49 7.06 6.88
C LEU A 117 9.95 8.52 6.82
N GLY A 118 11.27 8.72 6.68
CA GLY A 118 11.92 10.04 6.65
C GLY A 118 12.79 10.30 7.88
N ASP A 119 13.71 11.26 7.74
CA ASP A 119 14.76 11.58 8.73
C ASP A 119 14.34 12.53 9.86
N GLY A 120 13.08 12.99 9.84
CA GLY A 120 12.53 13.93 10.82
C GLY A 120 12.96 15.38 10.61
N VAL A 121 13.81 15.68 9.62
CA VAL A 121 14.26 17.05 9.34
C VAL A 121 13.32 17.71 8.34
N GLU A 122 12.64 18.77 8.79
CA GLU A 122 11.65 19.44 7.95
C GLU A 122 12.29 20.12 6.74
N ARG A 123 11.78 19.81 5.53
CA ARG A 123 12.27 20.39 4.27
C ARG A 123 11.11 20.97 3.46
N LYS A 124 11.40 22.02 2.69
CA LYS A 124 10.42 22.58 1.75
C LYS A 124 10.11 21.55 0.67
N PRO A 125 8.82 21.35 0.31
CA PRO A 125 8.44 20.40 -0.73
C PRO A 125 9.08 20.78 -2.07
N PRO A 126 9.46 19.79 -2.89
CA PRO A 126 10.08 20.04 -4.18
C PRO A 126 9.12 20.83 -5.09
N ARG A 127 9.54 22.02 -5.54
CA ARG A 127 8.74 22.90 -6.42
C ARG A 127 8.65 22.42 -7.87
N LYS A 128 9.50 21.49 -8.30
CA LYS A 128 9.56 20.96 -9.68
C LYS A 128 9.82 19.47 -9.69
N VAL A 129 9.31 18.77 -10.70
CA VAL A 129 9.65 17.36 -10.95
C VAL A 129 11.13 17.33 -11.30
N LYS A 130 11.96 16.55 -10.59
CA LYS A 130 13.26 16.18 -11.12
C LYS A 130 12.99 15.35 -12.38
N THR A 131 13.12 15.97 -13.56
CA THR A 131 13.17 15.24 -14.83
C THR A 131 14.43 14.39 -14.77
N ARG A 132 14.25 13.07 -14.76
CA ARG A 132 15.36 12.11 -14.87
C ARG A 132 15.78 12.02 -16.34
#